data_AF-A0AAE9F8Z8-F1
#
_entry.id   AF-A0AAE9F8Z8-F1
#
_cell.length_a   1.000
_cell.length_b   1.000
_cell.length_c   1.000
_cell.angle_alpha   90.00
_cell.angle_beta   90.00
_cell.angle_gamma   90.00
#
_symmetry.space_group_name_H-M   'P 1'
#
loop_
_entity.id
_entity.type
_entity.pdbx_description
1 polymer ?
#
loop_
_entity_poly.entity_id
_entity_poly.type
_entity_poly.pdbx_seq_one_letter_code
_entity_poly.pdbx_strand_id
1 'polypeptide(L)'
;MCKLFIAVALLAVVYAHPTMPTSDEMKQALVSAGVSEAAAAGVVEIADKYKSQFEGLKGDHEAGKKLFETVKTETDAYIATQSEADQTAYKAFVEKKMEEMKAHKAAAGAESA
;
A
#
# COMPACT_ATOMS: atom_id res chain seq x y z
N MET A 1 -6.56 -18.26 12.32
CA MET A 1 -6.55 -16.87 12.84
C MET A 1 -5.46 -16.10 12.10
N CYS A 2 -5.77 -15.66 10.88
CA CYS A 2 -4.82 -14.97 10.02
C CYS A 2 -4.75 -13.50 10.44
N LYS A 3 -3.76 -13.17 11.27
CA LYS A 3 -3.41 -11.78 11.57
C LYS A 3 -2.78 -11.20 10.32
N LEU A 4 -3.61 -10.56 9.50
CA LEU A 4 -3.29 -10.09 8.16
C LEU A 4 -2.30 -8.91 8.22
N PHE A 5 -1.07 -9.15 7.80
CA PHE A 5 -0.03 -8.14 7.59
C PHE A 5 -0.23 -7.42 6.24
N ILE A 6 -1.43 -6.86 6.04
CA ILE A 6 -1.91 -6.34 4.76
C ILE A 6 -1.40 -4.91 4.42
N ALA A 7 -0.55 -4.30 5.25
CA ALA A 7 -0.17 -2.88 5.10
C ALA A 7 0.86 -2.56 4.01
N VAL A 8 1.77 -3.50 3.74
CA VAL A 8 3.13 -3.16 3.30
C VAL A 8 3.19 -2.65 1.86
N ALA A 9 2.16 -2.86 1.05
CA ALA A 9 2.13 -2.40 -0.34
C ALA A 9 2.18 -0.87 -0.48
N LEU A 10 1.52 -0.12 0.41
CA LEU A 10 1.49 1.33 0.33
C LEU A 10 2.89 1.94 0.60
N LEU A 11 3.67 1.35 1.52
CA LEU A 11 5.07 1.74 1.73
C LEU A 11 5.92 1.41 0.51
N ALA A 12 5.66 0.29 -0.18
CA ALA A 12 6.41 -0.08 -1.38
C ALA A 12 6.28 0.95 -2.49
N VAL A 13 5.08 1.45 -2.73
CA VAL A 13 4.91 2.45 -3.79
C VAL A 13 5.44 3.82 -3.36
N VAL A 14 5.42 4.15 -2.06
CA VAL A 14 5.99 5.40 -1.54
C VAL A 14 7.53 5.38 -1.46
N TYR A 15 8.16 4.22 -1.19
CA TYR A 15 9.62 4.10 -1.07
C TYR A 15 10.33 3.67 -2.36
N ALA A 16 9.68 2.94 -3.27
CA ALA A 16 10.29 2.50 -4.53
C ALA A 16 10.14 3.52 -5.67
N HIS A 17 9.18 4.45 -5.58
CA HIS A 17 9.10 5.56 -6.53
C HIS A 17 9.72 6.84 -5.94
N PRO A 18 10.44 7.63 -6.75
CA PRO A 18 10.93 8.96 -6.35
C PRO A 18 9.80 9.95 -6.02
N THR A 19 8.56 9.61 -6.39
CA THR A 19 7.33 10.39 -6.17
C THR A 19 6.20 9.46 -5.77
N MET A 20 5.36 9.85 -4.81
CA MET A 20 4.17 9.05 -4.46
C MET A 20 3.36 8.73 -5.72
N PRO A 21 2.90 7.47 -5.89
CA PRO A 21 2.09 7.08 -7.04
C PRO A 21 0.82 7.92 -7.09
N THR A 22 0.32 8.15 -8.29
CA THR A 22 -0.98 8.80 -8.43
C THR A 22 -2.10 7.86 -8.00
N SER A 23 -3.23 8.45 -7.61
CA SER A 23 -4.46 7.73 -7.25
C SER A 23 -4.90 6.77 -8.37
N ASP A 24 -4.70 7.16 -9.63
CA ASP A 24 -5.02 6.35 -10.80
C ASP A 24 -4.08 5.14 -10.95
N GLU A 25 -2.77 5.33 -10.77
CA GLU A 25 -1.81 4.23 -10.79
C GLU A 25 -2.05 3.21 -9.66
N MET A 26 -2.38 3.68 -8.46
CA MET A 26 -2.75 2.78 -7.36
C MET A 26 -4.03 2.00 -7.68
N LYS A 27 -5.05 2.68 -8.22
CA LYS A 27 -6.29 2.02 -8.64
C LYS A 27 -6.02 0.95 -9.70
N GLN A 28 -5.28 1.29 -10.75
CA GLN A 28 -4.94 0.34 -11.82
C GLN A 28 -4.12 -0.84 -11.32
N ALA A 29 -3.20 -0.62 -10.39
CA ALA A 29 -2.39 -1.70 -9.80
C ALA A 29 -3.25 -2.68 -8.99
N LEU A 30 -4.23 -2.17 -8.23
CA LEU A 30 -5.19 -2.97 -7.48
C LEU A 30 -6.11 -3.76 -8.41
N VAL A 31 -6.67 -3.10 -9.44
CA VAL A 31 -7.53 -3.75 -10.45
C VAL A 31 -6.78 -4.82 -11.23
N SER A 32 -5.55 -4.54 -11.66
CA SER A 32 -4.70 -5.53 -12.33
C SER A 32 -4.34 -6.71 -11.44
N ALA A 33 -4.38 -6.54 -10.11
CA ALA A 33 -4.19 -7.62 -9.16
C ALA A 33 -5.46 -8.44 -8.87
N GLY A 34 -6.58 -8.07 -9.51
CA GLY A 34 -7.87 -8.76 -9.36
C GLY A 34 -8.77 -8.19 -8.28
N VAL A 35 -8.43 -7.04 -7.69
CA VAL A 35 -9.34 -6.30 -6.80
C VAL A 35 -10.40 -5.62 -7.68
N SER A 36 -11.68 -5.70 -7.30
CA SER A 36 -12.75 -5.05 -8.05
C SER A 36 -12.55 -3.53 -8.11
N GLU A 37 -13.02 -2.89 -9.18
CA GLU A 37 -12.89 -1.44 -9.35
C GLU A 37 -13.46 -0.62 -8.17
N ALA A 38 -14.56 -1.08 -7.58
CA ALA A 38 -15.17 -0.44 -6.42
C ALA A 38 -14.28 -0.53 -5.17
N ALA A 39 -13.74 -1.72 -4.90
CA ALA A 39 -12.81 -1.93 -3.79
C ALA A 39 -11.49 -1.16 -4.00
N ALA A 40 -10.97 -1.15 -5.23
CA ALA A 40 -9.78 -0.38 -5.58
C ALA A 40 -10.00 1.13 -5.41
N ALA A 41 -11.17 1.65 -5.82
CA ALA A 41 -11.53 3.05 -5.62
C ALA A 41 -11.58 3.42 -4.14
N GLY A 42 -12.21 2.60 -3.29
CA GLY A 42 -12.27 2.88 -1.85
C GLY A 42 -10.91 2.86 -1.16
N VAL A 43 -10.00 1.95 -1.54
CA VAL A 43 -8.61 1.96 -1.05
C VAL A 43 -7.90 3.27 -1.44
N VAL A 44 -8.11 3.73 -2.68
CA VAL A 44 -7.52 4.97 -3.19
C VAL A 44 -8.10 6.21 -2.49
N GLU A 45 -9.40 6.24 -2.20
CA GLU A 45 -10.01 7.33 -1.42
C GLU A 45 -9.44 7.41 -0.01
N ILE A 46 -9.21 6.27 0.65
CA ILE A 46 -8.56 6.22 1.96
C ILE A 46 -7.14 6.81 1.84
N ALA A 47 -6.36 6.40 0.83
CA ALA A 47 -5.01 6.94 0.63
C ALA A 47 -5.02 8.45 0.34
N ASP A 48 -5.94 8.94 -0.49
CA ASP A 48 -6.04 10.35 -0.87
C ASP A 48 -6.38 11.24 0.34
N LYS A 49 -7.30 10.79 1.20
CA LYS A 49 -7.66 11.45 2.46
C LYS A 49 -6.45 11.76 3.35
N TYR A 50 -5.46 10.87 3.37
CA TYR A 50 -4.25 11.02 4.19
C TYR A 50 -3.05 11.58 3.41
N LYS A 51 -3.15 11.79 2.09
CA LYS A 51 -2.05 12.24 1.23
C LYS A 51 -1.45 13.57 1.69
N SER A 52 -2.29 14.57 1.96
CA SER A 52 -1.82 15.88 2.45
C SER A 52 -1.08 15.78 3.81
N GLN A 53 -1.48 14.83 4.66
CA GLN A 53 -0.79 14.57 5.92
C GLN A 53 0.56 13.89 5.67
N PHE A 54 0.66 12.96 4.73
CA PHE A 54 1.96 12.38 4.34
C PHE A 54 2.92 13.44 3.78
N GLU A 55 2.44 14.36 2.94
CA GLU A 55 3.25 15.46 2.42
C GLU A 55 3.73 16.40 3.52
N GLY A 56 2.85 16.74 4.48
CA GLY A 56 3.20 17.55 5.64
C GLY A 56 4.14 16.86 6.64
N LEU A 57 4.22 15.53 6.61
CA LEU A 57 5.10 14.71 7.45
C LEU A 57 6.36 14.24 6.71
N LYS A 58 6.62 14.77 5.50
CA LYS A 58 7.79 14.39 4.71
C LYS A 58 9.08 14.76 5.45
N GLY A 59 9.86 13.74 5.82
CA GLY A 59 11.08 13.89 6.62
C GLY A 59 10.90 13.54 8.10
N ASP A 60 9.67 13.42 8.60
CA ASP A 60 9.36 12.94 9.94
C ASP A 60 8.97 11.46 9.91
N HIS A 61 9.98 10.58 10.02
CA HIS A 61 9.79 9.14 9.94
C HIS A 61 8.87 8.57 11.03
N GLU A 62 8.86 9.15 12.23
CA GLU A 62 8.07 8.64 13.34
C GLU A 62 6.57 8.96 13.15
N ALA A 63 6.25 10.21 12.84
CA ALA A 63 4.88 10.62 12.53
C ALA A 63 4.38 9.99 11.24
N GLY A 64 5.23 9.89 10.21
CA GLY A 64 4.92 9.22 8.95
C GLY A 64 4.57 7.73 9.16
N LYS A 65 5.32 7.03 10.03
CA LYS A 65 5.02 5.65 10.40
C LYS A 65 3.67 5.54 11.12
N LYS A 66 3.37 6.43 12.08
CA LYS A 66 2.10 6.41 12.82
C LYS A 66 0.90 6.68 11.91
N LEU A 67 1.03 7.64 10.99
CA LEU A 67 0.02 7.90 9.97
C LEU A 67 -0.17 6.68 9.07
N PHE A 68 0.92 6.06 8.65
CA PHE A 68 0.87 4.82 7.87
C PHE A 68 0.14 3.68 8.59
N GLU A 69 0.40 3.46 9.88
CA GLU A 69 -0.33 2.45 10.68
C GLU A 69 -1.83 2.76 10.76
N THR A 70 -2.20 4.05 10.76
CA THR A 70 -3.59 4.50 10.72
C THR A 70 -4.23 4.19 9.37
N VAL A 71 -3.60 4.60 8.26
CA VAL A 71 -4.07 4.33 6.90
C VAL A 71 -4.19 2.83 6.65
N LYS A 72 -3.20 2.05 7.10
CA LYS A 72 -3.24 0.58 7.09
C LYS A 72 -4.51 0.07 7.76
N THR A 73 -4.78 0.51 8.98
CA THR A 73 -5.88 -0.03 9.78
C THR A 73 -7.23 0.32 9.15
N GLU A 74 -7.38 1.53 8.63
CA GLU A 74 -8.59 1.96 7.92
C GLU A 74 -8.77 1.16 6.61
N THR A 75 -7.69 0.94 5.86
CA THR A 75 -7.72 0.13 4.63
C THR A 75 -8.04 -1.33 4.90
N ASP A 76 -7.48 -1.92 5.96
CA ASP A 76 -7.75 -3.31 6.38
C ASP A 76 -9.21 -3.48 6.80
N ALA A 77 -9.74 -2.55 7.59
CA ALA A 77 -11.13 -2.52 7.98
C ALA A 77 -12.05 -2.38 6.76
N TYR A 78 -11.71 -1.52 5.80
CA TYR A 78 -12.45 -1.37 4.55
C TYR A 78 -12.46 -2.65 3.72
N ILE A 79 -11.28 -3.25 3.48
CA ILE A 79 -11.18 -4.49 2.69
C ILE A 79 -11.93 -5.64 3.36
N ALA A 80 -11.96 -5.71 4.69
CA ALA A 80 -12.76 -6.70 5.42
C ALA A 80 -14.27 -6.58 5.17
N THR A 81 -14.77 -5.43 4.71
CA THR A 81 -16.17 -5.25 4.27
C THR A 81 -16.43 -5.64 2.82
N GLN A 82 -15.38 -5.84 2.03
CA GLN A 82 -15.47 -6.22 0.62
C GLN A 82 -15.65 -7.75 0.48
N SER A 83 -15.92 -8.21 -0.75
CA SER A 83 -16.12 -9.63 -1.05
C SER A 83 -14.88 -10.47 -0.73
N GLU A 84 -15.04 -11.77 -0.46
CA GLU A 84 -13.91 -12.68 -0.22
C GLU A 84 -12.91 -12.71 -1.39
N ALA A 85 -13.39 -12.53 -2.62
CA ALA A 85 -12.56 -12.39 -3.81
C ALA A 85 -11.65 -11.15 -3.73
N ASP A 86 -12.21 -10.00 -3.36
CA ASP A 86 -11.47 -8.74 -3.21
C ASP A 86 -10.47 -8.81 -2.05
N GLN A 87 -10.85 -9.42 -0.93
CA GLN A 87 -9.96 -9.66 0.20
C GLN A 87 -8.76 -10.53 -0.20
N THR A 88 -9.00 -11.59 -0.97
CA THR A 88 -7.96 -12.50 -1.45
C THR A 88 -7.04 -11.82 -2.46
N ALA A 89 -7.61 -11.10 -3.43
CA ALA A 89 -6.85 -10.36 -4.44
C ALA A 89 -5.99 -9.27 -3.81
N TYR A 90 -6.54 -8.52 -2.85
CA TYR A 90 -5.80 -7.48 -2.13
C TYR A 90 -4.67 -8.07 -1.29
N LYS A 91 -4.92 -9.19 -0.62
CA LYS A 91 -3.87 -9.92 0.12
C LYS A 91 -2.73 -10.37 -0.81
N ALA A 92 -3.05 -10.97 -1.95
CA ALA A 92 -2.07 -11.39 -2.94
C ALA A 92 -1.27 -10.20 -3.51
N PHE A 93 -1.93 -9.07 -3.76
CA PHE A 93 -1.29 -7.82 -4.17
C PHE A 93 -0.25 -7.36 -3.14
N VAL A 94 -0.61 -7.37 -1.85
CA VAL A 94 0.28 -6.95 -0.77
C VAL A 94 1.48 -7.88 -0.62
N GLU A 95 1.25 -9.19 -0.66
CA GLU A 95 2.32 -10.19 -0.60
C GLU A 95 3.30 -10.01 -1.77
N LYS A 96 2.79 -9.85 -3.00
CA LYS A 96 3.62 -9.57 -4.19
C LYS A 96 4.44 -8.29 -4.02
N LYS A 97 3.85 -7.20 -3.52
CA LYS A 97 4.57 -5.93 -3.29
C LYS A 97 5.61 -6.02 -2.18
N MET A 98 5.37 -6.83 -1.13
CA MET A 98 6.39 -7.13 -0.12
C MET A 98 7.59 -7.86 -0.73
N GLU A 99 7.34 -8.86 -1.59
CA GLU A 99 8.40 -9.63 -2.26
C GLU A 99 9.21 -8.74 -3.21
N GLU A 100 8.54 -7.90 -4.00
CA GLU A 100 9.21 -6.90 -4.86
C GLU A 100 10.11 -5.97 -4.03
N MET A 101 9.66 -5.49 -2.87
CA MET A 101 10.50 -4.68 -1.98
C MET A 101 11.68 -5.44 -1.38
N LYS A 102 11.47 -6.69 -0.97
CA LYS A 102 12.55 -7.52 -0.42
C LYS A 102 13.62 -7.77 -1.50
N ALA A 103 13.20 -8.01 -2.74
CA ALA A 103 14.08 -8.11 -3.89
C ALA A 103 14.79 -6.79 -4.18
N HIS A 104 14.08 -5.65 -4.13
CA HIS A 104 14.65 -4.32 -4.36
C HIS A 104 15.65 -3.90 -3.26
N LYS A 105 15.41 -4.29 -2.00
CA LYS A 105 16.34 -4.10 -0.88
C LYS A 105 17.58 -4.98 -1.01
N ALA A 106 17.45 -6.15 -1.62
CA ALA A 106 18.59 -7.01 -1.95
C ALA A 106 19.40 -6.46 -3.15
N ALA A 107 18.73 -5.89 -4.16
CA ALA A 107 19.38 -5.25 -5.31
C ALA A 107 20.09 -3.93 -4.94
N ALA A 108 19.46 -3.08 -4.12
CA ALA A 108 20.08 -1.84 -3.63
C ALA A 108 21.29 -2.08 -2.71
N GLY A 109 21.39 -3.27 -2.10
CA GLY A 109 22.58 -3.70 -1.37
C GLY A 109 23.73 -4.18 -2.28
N ALA A 110 23.46 -4.48 -3.56
CA ALA A 110 24.45 -4.94 -4.52
C ALA A 110 25.04 -3.81 -5.38
N GLU A 111 24.36 -2.65 -5.50
CA GLU A 111 24.88 -1.47 -6.21
C GLU A 111 25.74 -0.53 -5.33
N SER A 112 25.97 -0.87 -4.05
CA SER A 112 26.88 -0.14 -3.15
C SER A 112 28.08 -0.98 -2.69
N ALA A 113 28.38 -2.09 -3.36
CA ALA A 113 29.54 -2.95 -3.08
C ALA A 113 30.62 -2.79 -4.15
#